data_AF-A0A949Y631-F1
#
_entry.id   AF-A0A949Y631-F1
#
_cell.length_a   1.000
_cell.length_b   1.000
_cell.length_c   1.000
_cell.angle_alpha   90.00
_cell.angle_beta   90.00
_cell.angle_gamma   90.00
#
_symmetry.space_group_name_H-M   'P 1'
#
loop_
_entity.id
_entity.type
_entity.pdbx_description
1 polymer ?
#
loop_
_entity_poly.entity_id
_entity_poly.type
_entity_poly.pdbx_seq_one_letter_code
_entity_poly.pdbx_strand_id
1 'polypeptide(L)'
;MPTDTIGCLDSKQAEALVGTEIEYRADSFRWKTTNVQSSGSSTNMIGAQEFAQDNSGSGSHVDFNRLGIAASAVEQITINHPDVKSAELSQSGSAADPGESVLVEGPNTIIVDVCNTYFEARRE
;
A
#
# COMPACT_ATOMS: atom_id res chain seq x y z
N MET A 1 8.31 1.33 9.33
CA MET A 1 8.19 2.73 9.80
C MET A 1 7.38 3.48 8.76
N PRO A 2 6.42 4.34 9.13
CA PRO A 2 5.75 5.20 8.16
C PRO A 2 6.74 6.21 7.57
N THR A 3 6.65 6.47 6.27
CA THR A 3 7.45 7.49 5.58
C THR A 3 6.79 8.86 5.67
N ASP A 4 7.58 9.93 5.85
CA ASP A 4 7.12 11.34 5.92
C ASP A 4 6.67 11.87 4.55
N THR A 5 5.49 11.43 4.13
CA THR A 5 4.81 11.85 2.92
C THR A 5 3.54 12.61 3.28
N ILE A 6 3.10 13.53 2.42
CA ILE A 6 1.81 14.21 2.62
C ILE A 6 0.70 13.16 2.38
N GLY A 7 0.32 12.48 3.45
CA GLY A 7 -0.74 11.48 3.47
C GLY A 7 -1.99 11.97 4.18
N CYS A 8 -3.11 11.28 3.96
CA CYS A 8 -4.37 11.56 4.64
C CYS A 8 -4.37 11.11 6.11
N LEU A 9 -3.34 10.38 6.53
CA LEU A 9 -3.19 9.85 7.87
C LEU A 9 -2.33 10.79 8.69
N ASP A 10 -2.79 11.15 9.88
CA ASP A 10 -1.91 11.71 10.91
C ASP A 10 -0.99 10.63 11.49
N SER A 11 0.04 11.04 12.24
CA SER A 11 1.02 10.12 12.83
C SER A 11 0.37 9.05 13.73
N LYS A 12 -0.68 9.40 14.47
CA LYS A 12 -1.36 8.47 15.37
C LYS A 12 -2.17 7.44 14.58
N GLN A 13 -2.81 7.85 13.49
CA GLN A 13 -3.51 6.95 12.58
C GLN A 13 -2.52 6.00 11.90
N ALA A 14 -1.39 6.51 11.40
CA ALA A 14 -0.35 5.70 10.78
C ALA A 14 0.26 4.69 11.76
N GLU A 15 0.58 5.10 12.99
CA GLU A 15 1.08 4.20 14.04
C GLU A 15 0.09 3.08 14.37
N ALA A 16 -1.22 3.36 14.37
CA ALA A 16 -2.25 2.36 14.65
C ALA A 16 -2.40 1.28 13.56
N LEU A 17 -1.77 1.46 12.39
CA LEU A 17 -1.71 0.44 11.33
C LEU A 17 -0.54 -0.53 11.52
N VAL A 18 0.49 -0.13 12.27
CA VAL A 18 1.67 -0.96 12.52
C VAL A 18 1.28 -2.15 13.41
N GLY A 19 1.72 -3.35 13.01
CA GLY A 19 1.37 -4.60 13.69
C GLY A 19 -0.02 -5.14 13.36
N THR A 20 -0.72 -4.53 12.40
CA THR A 20 -1.92 -5.15 11.81
C THR A 20 -1.53 -6.12 10.70
N GLU A 21 -2.41 -7.09 10.44
CA GLU A 21 -2.20 -8.14 9.44
C GLU A 21 -3.17 -7.98 8.27
N ILE A 22 -2.69 -8.30 7.08
CA ILE A 22 -3.49 -8.43 5.87
C ILE A 22 -3.44 -9.90 5.44
N GLU A 23 -4.60 -10.52 5.35
CA GLU A 23 -4.73 -11.91 4.90
C GLU A 23 -5.22 -11.94 3.46
N TYR A 24 -4.37 -12.43 2.55
CA TYR A 24 -4.71 -12.61 1.14
C TYR A 24 -5.27 -14.01 0.87
N ARG A 25 -6.35 -14.06 0.10
CA ARG A 25 -6.95 -15.28 -0.45
C ARG A 25 -7.10 -15.15 -1.96
N ALA A 26 -7.50 -16.25 -2.62
CA ALA A 26 -7.63 -16.28 -4.08
C ALA A 26 -8.69 -15.31 -4.63
N ASP A 27 -9.74 -15.03 -3.85
CA ASP A 27 -10.92 -14.25 -4.26
C ASP A 27 -11.19 -13.05 -3.33
N SER A 28 -10.31 -12.79 -2.36
CA SER A 28 -10.56 -11.80 -1.33
C SER A 28 -9.28 -11.44 -0.58
N PHE A 29 -9.30 -10.30 0.09
CA PHE A 29 -8.36 -10.00 1.15
C PHE A 29 -9.10 -9.49 2.37
N ARG A 30 -8.52 -9.74 3.54
CA ARG A 30 -9.07 -9.29 4.82
C ARG A 30 -8.03 -8.43 5.53
N TRP A 31 -8.46 -7.26 5.97
CA TRP A 31 -7.68 -6.40 6.85
C TRP A 31 -8.55 -6.01 8.04
N LYS A 32 -8.08 -6.31 9.25
CA LYS A 32 -8.87 -6.23 10.49
C LYS A 32 -10.24 -6.93 10.33
N THR A 33 -11.34 -6.20 10.52
CA THR A 33 -12.71 -6.71 10.38
C THR A 33 -13.30 -6.52 8.98
N THR A 34 -12.56 -5.89 8.07
CA THR A 34 -13.01 -5.63 6.69
C THR A 34 -12.62 -6.79 5.80
N ASN A 35 -13.59 -7.38 5.11
CA ASN A 35 -13.37 -8.37 4.07
C ASN A 35 -13.69 -7.74 2.71
N VAL A 36 -12.70 -7.69 1.83
CA VAL A 36 -12.80 -7.11 0.49
C VAL A 36 -12.82 -8.25 -0.52
N GLN A 37 -13.84 -8.28 -1.37
CA GLN A 37 -13.93 -9.26 -2.45
C GLN A 37 -13.08 -8.80 -3.62
N SER A 38 -12.24 -9.69 -4.14
CA SER A 38 -11.43 -9.42 -5.32
C SER A 38 -12.17 -9.84 -6.59
N SER A 39 -12.07 -9.02 -7.63
CA SER A 39 -12.46 -9.36 -9.01
C SER A 39 -11.28 -9.82 -9.87
N GLY A 40 -10.13 -10.12 -9.24
CA GLY A 40 -8.88 -10.51 -9.86
C GLY A 40 -7.75 -9.53 -9.54
N SER A 41 -6.53 -9.87 -9.95
CA SER A 41 -5.36 -9.00 -9.80
C SER A 41 -4.67 -8.73 -11.14
N SER A 42 -3.96 -7.61 -11.20
CA SER A 42 -3.01 -7.30 -12.25
C SER A 42 -1.61 -7.21 -11.67
N THR A 43 -0.64 -7.59 -12.49
CA THR A 43 0.79 -7.49 -12.16
C THR A 43 1.47 -6.62 -13.20
N ASN A 44 2.27 -5.66 -12.76
CA ASN A 44 3.11 -4.84 -13.62
C ASN A 44 4.53 -4.73 -13.05
N MET A 45 5.53 -4.55 -13.91
CA MET A 45 6.86 -4.13 -13.48
C MET A 45 6.92 -2.61 -13.51
N ILE A 46 7.15 -1.98 -12.35
CA ILE A 46 7.26 -0.52 -12.25
C ILE A 46 8.71 -0.12 -11.99
N GLY A 47 9.24 0.77 -12.84
CA GLY A 47 10.59 1.29 -12.71
C GLY A 47 10.68 2.39 -11.65
N ALA A 48 11.87 2.59 -11.06
CA ALA A 48 12.08 3.62 -10.03
C ALA A 48 11.74 5.04 -10.51
N GLN A 49 12.02 5.35 -11.78
CA GLN A 49 11.71 6.65 -12.37
C GLN A 49 10.20 6.83 -12.58
N GLU A 50 9.53 5.81 -13.11
CA GLU A 50 8.07 5.82 -13.32
C GLU A 50 7.34 5.95 -11.98
N PHE A 51 7.73 5.14 -10.99
CA PHE A 51 7.19 5.23 -9.64
C PHE A 51 7.33 6.63 -9.05
N ALA A 52 8.51 7.23 -9.16
CA ALA A 52 8.74 8.58 -8.65
C ALA A 52 7.90 9.64 -9.39
N GLN A 53 7.70 9.49 -10.70
CA GLN A 53 6.86 10.40 -11.48
C GLN A 53 5.38 10.29 -11.10
N ASP A 54 4.90 9.06 -10.86
CA ASP A 54 3.49 8.80 -10.55
C ASP A 54 3.13 9.16 -9.10
N ASN A 55 4.10 9.08 -8.17
CA ASN A 55 3.88 9.27 -6.73
C ASN A 55 4.48 10.57 -6.18
N SER A 56 5.08 11.41 -7.04
CA SER A 56 5.62 12.72 -6.64
C SER A 56 4.84 13.88 -7.25
N GLY A 57 4.50 14.87 -6.43
CA GLY A 57 3.70 16.03 -6.80
C GLY A 57 4.18 17.32 -6.13
N SER A 58 3.35 18.38 -6.17
CA SER A 58 3.68 19.78 -5.79
C SER A 58 4.15 20.03 -4.35
N GLY A 59 4.33 18.99 -3.53
CA GLY A 59 4.79 19.08 -2.14
C GLY A 59 5.27 17.76 -1.52
N SER A 60 5.23 16.65 -2.26
CA SER A 60 5.67 15.34 -1.80
C SER A 60 6.49 14.65 -2.88
N HIS A 61 7.62 14.07 -2.47
CA HIS A 61 8.47 13.24 -3.33
C HIS A 61 8.58 11.86 -2.71
N VAL A 62 8.16 10.84 -3.45
CA VAL A 62 8.24 9.44 -3.05
C VAL A 62 8.99 8.70 -4.13
N ASP A 63 10.07 8.03 -3.75
CA ASP A 63 10.84 7.19 -4.62
C ASP A 63 11.23 5.90 -3.90
N PHE A 64 11.75 4.93 -4.63
CA PHE A 64 12.19 3.65 -4.07
C PHE A 64 13.21 3.81 -2.94
N ASN A 65 14.13 4.77 -3.02
CA ASN A 65 15.13 4.98 -1.98
C ASN A 65 14.48 5.39 -0.65
N ARG A 66 13.46 6.26 -0.67
CA ARG A 66 12.68 6.62 0.53
C ARG A 66 11.92 5.43 1.10
N LEU A 67 11.52 4.49 0.26
CA LEU A 67 10.85 3.25 0.65
C LEU A 67 11.84 2.14 1.07
N GLY A 68 13.15 2.39 1.01
CA GLY A 68 14.18 1.38 1.29
C GLY A 68 14.37 0.34 0.18
N ILE A 69 13.73 0.51 -0.97
CA ILE A 69 13.85 -0.36 -2.14
C ILE A 69 15.14 -0.01 -2.90
N ALA A 70 16.07 -0.97 -2.96
CA ALA A 70 17.34 -0.79 -3.69
C ALA A 70 17.28 -1.18 -5.18
N ALA A 71 16.23 -1.89 -5.60
CA ALA A 71 16.08 -2.36 -6.98
C ALA A 71 15.75 -1.22 -7.95
N SER A 72 16.14 -1.35 -9.22
CA SER A 72 15.79 -0.36 -10.26
C SER A 72 14.35 -0.49 -10.76
N ALA A 73 13.71 -1.63 -10.52
CA ALA A 73 12.32 -1.92 -10.81
C ALA A 73 11.81 -2.97 -9.82
N VAL A 74 10.52 -2.91 -9.48
CA VAL A 74 9.85 -3.90 -8.63
C VAL A 74 8.56 -4.36 -9.29
N GLU A 75 8.09 -5.53 -8.90
CA GLU A 75 6.76 -5.98 -9.28
C GLU A 75 5.74 -5.21 -8.43
N GLN A 76 4.73 -4.64 -9.08
CA GLN A 76 3.54 -4.09 -8.45
C GLN A 76 2.37 -5.04 -8.71
N ILE A 77 1.70 -5.44 -7.65
CA ILE A 77 0.46 -6.22 -7.73
C ILE A 77 -0.69 -5.31 -7.30
N THR A 78 -1.71 -5.20 -8.13
CA THR A 78 -2.94 -4.47 -7.82
C THR A 78 -4.10 -5.45 -7.78
N ILE A 79 -4.84 -5.47 -6.68
CA ILE A 79 -6.01 -6.30 -6.44
C ILE A 79 -7.24 -5.46 -6.78
N ASN A 80 -7.93 -5.85 -7.84
CA ASN A 80 -9.16 -5.17 -8.23
C ASN A 80 -10.28 -5.60 -7.30
N HIS A 81 -11.09 -4.64 -6.85
CA HIS A 81 -12.27 -4.87 -6.04
C HIS A 81 -13.35 -3.83 -6.37
N PRO A 82 -14.65 -4.11 -6.13
CA PRO A 82 -15.67 -3.07 -6.14
C PRO A 82 -15.41 -2.07 -5.00
N ASP A 83 -15.91 -0.84 -5.11
CA ASP A 83 -15.77 0.17 -4.04
C ASP A 83 -16.21 -0.40 -2.68
N VAL A 84 -15.27 -0.49 -1.74
CA VAL A 84 -15.53 -0.89 -0.36
C VAL A 84 -15.28 0.29 0.55
N LYS A 85 -16.16 0.47 1.54
CA LYS A 85 -15.91 1.42 2.64
C LYS A 85 -15.40 0.63 3.83
N SER A 86 -14.12 0.77 4.15
CA SER A 86 -13.62 0.26 5.42
C SER A 86 -13.99 1.22 6.55
N ALA A 87 -14.59 0.68 7.61
CA ALA A 87 -14.88 1.45 8.82
C ALA A 87 -13.59 2.03 9.42
N GLU A 88 -12.50 1.28 9.28
CA GLU A 88 -11.16 1.57 9.77
C GLU A 88 -10.51 2.80 9.12
N LEU A 89 -10.79 3.08 7.84
CA LEU A 89 -10.27 4.25 7.12
C LEU A 89 -11.34 5.30 6.82
N SER A 90 -12.58 5.11 7.28
CA SER A 90 -13.71 6.01 7.03
C SER A 90 -13.46 7.48 7.39
N GLN A 91 -12.57 7.74 8.36
CA GLN A 91 -12.17 9.09 8.79
C GLN A 91 -10.99 9.67 7.99
N SER A 92 -10.25 8.84 7.25
CA SER A 92 -9.11 9.29 6.43
C SER A 92 -9.54 9.87 5.09
N GLY A 93 -10.78 9.65 4.67
CA GLY A 93 -11.23 9.99 3.31
C GLY A 93 -10.57 9.16 2.20
N SER A 94 -9.75 8.16 2.56
CA SER A 94 -9.16 7.20 1.63
C SER A 94 -10.19 6.21 1.14
N ALA A 95 -10.20 5.97 -0.17
CA ALA A 95 -10.90 4.83 -0.78
C ALA A 95 -9.99 3.60 -0.91
N ALA A 96 -8.67 3.77 -0.77
CA ALA A 96 -7.70 2.69 -0.90
C ALA A 96 -7.56 1.96 0.45
N ASP A 97 -7.86 0.66 0.43
CA ASP A 97 -7.63 -0.24 1.56
C ASP A 97 -6.18 -0.75 1.56
N PRO A 98 -5.57 -0.99 2.74
CA PRO A 98 -4.19 -1.46 2.79
C PRO A 98 -4.08 -2.80 2.08
N GLY A 99 -3.14 -2.88 1.14
CA GLY A 99 -2.90 -4.11 0.37
C GLY A 99 -3.66 -4.21 -0.96
N GLU A 100 -4.42 -3.19 -1.35
CA GLU A 100 -5.01 -3.08 -2.70
C GLU A 100 -3.91 -3.00 -3.77
N SER A 101 -2.91 -2.12 -3.59
CA SER A 101 -1.71 -2.10 -4.40
C SER A 101 -0.49 -2.35 -3.53
N VAL A 102 0.39 -3.25 -3.97
CA VAL A 102 1.59 -3.64 -3.22
C VAL A 102 2.81 -3.69 -4.12
N LEU A 103 3.92 -3.16 -3.65
CA LEU A 103 5.23 -3.33 -4.27
C LEU A 103 5.92 -4.54 -3.67
N VAL A 104 6.33 -5.49 -4.49
CA VAL A 104 7.07 -6.69 -4.06
C VAL A 104 8.56 -6.34 -4.02
N GLU A 105 9.05 -6.03 -2.82
CA GLU A 105 10.46 -5.70 -2.57
C GLU A 105 11.33 -6.96 -2.51
N GLY A 106 10.76 -8.07 -2.02
CA GLY A 106 11.44 -9.35 -1.91
C GLY A 106 10.49 -10.52 -1.69
N PRO A 107 11.00 -11.75 -1.54
CA PRO A 107 10.17 -12.96 -1.45
C PRO A 107 9.21 -12.97 -0.24
N ASN A 108 9.54 -12.22 0.81
CA ASN A 108 8.75 -12.12 2.04
C ASN A 108 8.44 -10.68 2.45
N THR A 109 8.73 -9.70 1.59
CA THR A 109 8.57 -8.28 1.92
C THR A 109 7.77 -7.61 0.84
N ILE A 110 6.71 -6.91 1.25
CA ILE A 110 5.95 -6.02 0.39
C ILE A 110 5.90 -4.63 1.00
N ILE A 111 5.81 -3.60 0.16
CA ILE A 111 5.48 -2.24 0.58
C ILE A 111 4.02 -1.99 0.20
N VAL A 112 3.22 -1.58 1.17
CA VAL A 112 1.81 -1.20 0.98
C VAL A 112 1.66 0.29 1.19
N ASP A 113 0.77 0.93 0.45
CA ASP A 113 0.42 2.33 0.67
C ASP A 113 -0.99 2.47 1.25
N VAL A 114 -1.18 3.49 2.09
CA VAL A 114 -2.48 3.90 2.62
C VAL A 114 -2.51 5.43 2.62
N CYS A 115 -3.26 5.99 1.66
CA CYS A 115 -3.25 7.41 1.32
C CYS A 115 -1.84 8.03 1.39
N ASN A 116 -0.98 7.61 0.46
CA ASN A 116 0.42 8.03 0.33
C ASN A 116 1.31 7.78 1.55
N THR A 117 0.85 7.08 2.59
CA THR A 117 1.70 6.64 3.71
C THR A 117 2.12 5.20 3.45
N TYR A 118 3.42 4.93 3.41
CA TYR A 118 3.94 3.62 3.04
C TYR A 118 4.37 2.80 4.26
N PHE A 119 4.10 1.51 4.21
CA PHE A 119 4.43 0.55 5.26
C PHE A 119 5.11 -0.67 4.66
N GLU A 120 6.19 -1.10 5.30
CA GLU A 120 6.76 -2.42 5.05
C GLU A 120 5.90 -3.47 5.77
N ALA A 121 5.45 -4.48 5.02
CA ALA A 121 4.79 -5.66 5.55
C ALA A 121 5.62 -6.91 5.22
N ARG A 122 5.63 -7.86 6.16
CA ARG A 122 6.38 -9.11 6.04
C ARG A 122 5.45 -10.29 6.08
N ARG A 123 5.77 -11.33 5.30
CA ARG A 123 5.07 -12.61 5.36
C ARG A 123 5.38 -13.31 6.69
N GLU A 124 4.33 -13.75 7.38
CA GLU A 124 4.40 -14.64 8.55
C GLU A 124 4.25 -16.12 8.18
#